data_AF-A0A7V6ISU1-F1
#
_entry.id   AF-A0A7V6ISU1-F1
#
_cell.length_a   1.000
_cell.length_b   1.000
_cell.length_c   1.000
_cell.angle_alpha   90.00
_cell.angle_beta   90.00
_cell.angle_gamma   90.00
#
_symmetry.space_group_name_H-M   'P 1'
#
loop_
_entity.id
_entity.type
_entity.pdbx_description
1 polymer ?
#
loop_
_entity_poly.entity_id
_entity_poly.type
_entity_poly.pdbx_seq_one_letter_code
_entity_poly.pdbx_strand_id
1 'polypeptide(L)'
;MKIYLDLVFLVNFGINFIFIYIIQLIFLERFNIWRALLSSVIATLLLISFLLDYAFFMIFKICGGFILVLIGIGAKKLAIKISLFYLLELSLTGIVASFKITGLYLLIAIVIVILLIIIQSFKKESIFLNKLKYNVSVTFLGKSHNLCGFLDTGNLITVDNMPVIFINQKYYKDELKIYKIISVKTINNEKEIICYTPDSFYLYKDNKKIIKKVLIAFADLGNEFDCLLNYNLFYEGG
;
A
#
# COMPACT_ATOMS: atom_id res chain seq x y z
N MET A 1 -22.99 39.24 13.28
CA MET A 1 -22.10 38.33 12.53
C MET A 1 -22.93 37.14 12.07
N LYS A 2 -22.93 36.80 10.77
CA LYS A 2 -23.59 35.57 10.28
C LYS A 2 -22.60 34.42 10.37
N ILE A 3 -22.99 33.32 11.00
CA ILE A 3 -22.17 32.10 11.12
C ILE A 3 -22.82 31.03 10.25
N TYR A 4 -22.06 30.51 9.29
CA TYR A 4 -22.46 29.40 8.42
C TYR A 4 -22.13 28.08 9.12
N LEU A 5 -23.10 27.51 9.84
CA LEU A 5 -22.90 26.29 10.64
C LEU A 5 -22.50 25.08 9.79
N ASP A 6 -23.05 24.97 8.59
CA ASP A 6 -22.68 24.01 7.56
C ASP A 6 -21.18 24.07 7.25
N LEU A 7 -20.65 25.26 6.99
CA LEU A 7 -19.23 25.46 6.71
C LEU A 7 -18.37 25.15 7.95
N VAL A 8 -18.80 25.58 9.13
CA VAL A 8 -18.09 25.31 10.40
C VAL A 8 -17.97 23.81 10.65
N PHE A 9 -19.07 23.05 10.51
CA PHE A 9 -19.06 21.61 10.70
C PHE A 9 -18.19 20.89 9.66
N LEU A 10 -18.30 21.26 8.38
CA LEU A 10 -17.54 20.62 7.30
C LEU A 10 -16.03 20.87 7.42
N VAL A 11 -15.64 22.11 7.71
CA VAL A 11 -14.25 22.49 7.92
C VAL A 11 -13.68 21.79 9.15
N ASN A 12 -14.42 21.75 10.26
CA ASN A 12 -14.00 21.04 11.46
C ASN A 12 -13.83 19.53 11.22
N PHE A 13 -14.78 18.90 10.52
CA PHE A 13 -14.67 17.50 10.13
C PHE A 13 -13.39 17.22 9.33
N GLY A 14 -13.15 18.02 8.28
CA GLY A 14 -12.02 17.84 7.37
C GLY A 14 -10.66 18.05 8.05
N ILE A 15 -10.54 19.08 8.90
CA ILE A 15 -9.29 19.36 9.64
C ILE A 15 -8.95 18.21 10.58
N ASN A 16 -9.92 17.77 11.38
CA ASN A 16 -9.71 16.67 12.33
C ASN A 16 -9.32 15.39 11.61
N PHE A 17 -9.92 15.12 10.43
CA PHE A 17 -9.56 13.98 9.60
C PHE A 17 -8.09 14.05 9.14
N ILE A 18 -7.68 15.21 8.62
CA ILE A 18 -6.32 15.46 8.15
C ILE A 18 -5.31 15.34 9.30
N PHE A 19 -5.62 15.83 10.49
CA PHE A 19 -4.72 15.71 11.64
C PHE A 19 -4.48 14.26 12.03
N ILE A 20 -5.54 13.45 12.13
CA ILE A 20 -5.42 12.02 12.40
C ILE A 20 -4.58 11.32 11.31
N TYR A 21 -4.81 11.66 10.05
CA TYR A 21 -4.03 11.15 8.92
C TYR A 21 -2.54 11.51 9.02
N ILE A 22 -2.22 12.79 9.25
CA ILE A 22 -0.84 13.29 9.38
C ILE A 22 -0.12 12.57 10.51
N ILE A 23 -0.75 12.42 11.68
CA ILE A 23 -0.14 11.73 12.81
C ILE A 23 0.13 10.26 12.45
N GLN A 24 -0.82 9.56 11.83
CA GLN A 24 -0.57 8.16 11.42
C GLN A 24 0.56 8.05 10.38
N LEU A 25 0.68 9.02 9.48
CA LEU A 25 1.77 9.10 8.50
C LEU A 25 3.13 9.31 9.19
N ILE A 26 3.24 10.23 10.16
CA ILE A 26 4.46 10.48 10.94
C ILE A 26 4.93 9.22 11.66
N PHE A 27 3.99 8.43 12.20
CA PHE A 27 4.30 7.19 12.92
C PHE A 27 4.48 5.97 12.02
N LEU A 28 4.34 6.13 10.69
CA LEU A 28 4.36 5.02 9.72
C LEU A 28 3.39 3.89 10.08
N GLU A 29 2.27 4.25 10.73
CA GLU A 29 1.22 3.31 11.11
C GLU A 29 0.25 3.10 9.95
N ARG A 30 -0.39 1.93 9.89
CA ARG A 30 -1.43 1.67 8.88
C ARG A 30 -2.61 2.62 9.12
N PHE A 31 -2.96 3.38 8.09
CA PHE A 31 -4.07 4.31 8.18
C PHE A 31 -5.40 3.57 8.16
N ASN A 32 -6.21 3.75 9.22
CA ASN A 32 -7.56 3.17 9.28
C ASN A 32 -8.59 4.27 9.02
N ILE A 33 -9.08 4.31 7.78
CA ILE A 33 -10.05 5.30 7.28
C ILE A 33 -11.30 5.39 8.17
N TRP A 34 -11.84 4.25 8.60
CA TRP A 34 -13.08 4.21 9.39
C TRP A 34 -12.92 4.82 10.77
N ARG A 35 -11.77 4.56 11.41
CA ARG A 35 -11.45 5.17 12.71
C ARG A 35 -11.23 6.67 12.61
N ALA A 36 -10.56 7.11 11.54
CA ALA A 36 -10.36 8.54 11.27
C ALA A 36 -11.71 9.25 10.99
N LEU A 37 -12.57 8.66 10.15
CA LEU A 37 -13.92 9.17 9.89
C LEU A 37 -14.75 9.27 11.17
N LEU A 38 -14.77 8.21 11.98
CA LEU A 38 -15.50 8.19 13.25
C LEU A 38 -15.00 9.29 14.21
N SER A 39 -13.68 9.43 14.33
CA SER A 39 -13.07 10.49 15.13
C SER A 39 -13.51 11.88 14.63
N SER A 40 -13.47 12.14 13.33
CA SER A 40 -13.90 13.42 12.76
C SER A 40 -15.39 13.71 12.94
N VAL A 41 -16.27 12.69 12.86
CA VAL A 41 -17.69 12.85 13.19
C VAL A 41 -17.85 13.26 14.64
N ILE A 42 -17.16 12.56 15.56
CA ILE A 42 -17.22 12.89 17.00
C ILE A 42 -16.69 14.29 17.25
N ALA A 43 -15.60 14.71 16.61
CA ALA A 43 -15.08 16.07 16.72
C ALA A 43 -16.11 17.13 16.32
N THR A 44 -16.90 16.82 15.30
CA THR A 44 -17.97 17.69 14.78
C THR A 44 -19.16 17.72 15.73
N LEU A 45 -19.52 16.59 16.33
CA LEU A 45 -20.55 16.53 17.37
C LEU A 45 -20.13 17.28 18.64
N LEU A 46 -18.85 17.22 19.01
CA LEU A 46 -18.31 17.97 20.15
C LEU A 46 -18.45 19.49 19.97
N LEU A 47 -18.52 20.02 18.75
CA LEU A 47 -18.81 21.45 18.52
C LEU A 47 -20.19 21.87 19.02
N ILE A 48 -21.15 20.94 19.16
CA ILE A 48 -22.47 21.24 19.75
C ILE A 48 -22.31 21.74 21.18
N SER A 49 -21.24 21.37 21.88
CA SER A 49 -20.92 21.91 23.21
C SER A 49 -20.74 23.43 23.23
N PHE A 50 -20.49 24.07 22.09
CA PHE A 50 -20.48 25.54 21.97
C PHE A 50 -21.84 26.17 22.29
N LEU A 51 -22.94 25.41 22.17
CA LEU A 51 -24.29 25.85 22.53
C LEU A 51 -24.59 25.68 24.03
N LEU A 52 -23.69 25.04 24.78
CA LEU A 52 -23.79 24.87 26.23
C LEU A 52 -23.05 25.99 26.97
N ASP A 53 -23.01 25.91 28.29
CA ASP A 53 -22.24 26.85 29.11
C ASP A 53 -20.73 26.75 28.82
N TYR A 54 -20.04 27.88 28.98
CA TYR A 54 -18.63 28.08 28.66
C TYR A 54 -17.73 27.09 29.41
N ALA A 55 -18.06 26.76 30.66
CA ALA A 55 -17.31 25.76 31.43
C ALA A 55 -17.34 24.38 30.75
N PHE A 56 -18.52 23.94 30.28
CA PHE A 56 -18.67 22.67 29.57
C PHE A 56 -17.94 22.69 28.22
N PHE A 57 -18.05 23.80 27.47
CA PHE A 57 -17.30 23.98 26.23
C PHE A 57 -15.78 23.82 26.43
N MET A 58 -15.22 24.42 27.49
CA MET A 58 -13.79 24.32 27.79
C MET A 58 -13.37 22.90 28.15
N ILE A 59 -14.19 22.17 28.91
CA ILE A 59 -13.94 20.76 29.24
C ILE A 59 -13.92 19.92 27.95
N PHE A 60 -14.93 20.06 27.08
CA PHE A 60 -14.97 19.32 25.81
C PHE A 60 -13.83 19.70 24.87
N LYS A 61 -13.36 20.94 24.90
CA LYS A 61 -12.20 21.38 24.11
C LYS A 61 -10.90 20.71 24.58
N ILE A 62 -10.67 20.62 25.91
CA ILE A 62 -9.44 20.04 26.47
C ILE A 62 -9.48 18.51 26.51
N CYS A 63 -10.63 17.90 26.81
CA CYS A 63 -10.78 16.45 26.86
C CYS A 63 -11.05 15.86 25.46
N GLY A 64 -11.62 16.65 24.56
CA GLY A 64 -11.98 16.24 23.20
C GLY A 64 -10.79 15.67 22.44
N GLY A 65 -9.66 16.37 22.42
CA GLY A 65 -8.45 15.88 21.72
C GLY A 65 -7.98 14.50 22.19
N PHE A 66 -8.13 14.18 23.49
CA PHE A 66 -7.80 12.85 24.02
C PHE A 66 -8.72 11.78 23.41
N ILE A 67 -10.03 12.03 23.41
CA ILE A 67 -11.05 11.14 22.85
C ILE A 67 -10.80 10.93 21.35
N LEU A 68 -10.55 12.01 20.62
CA LEU A 68 -10.33 11.98 19.17
C LEU A 68 -9.11 11.15 18.79
N VAL A 69 -7.99 11.31 19.50
CA VAL A 69 -6.76 10.53 19.23
C VAL A 69 -6.92 9.07 19.63
N LEU A 70 -7.58 8.78 20.75
CA LEU A 70 -7.88 7.41 21.18
C LEU A 70 -8.72 6.67 20.14
N ILE A 71 -9.80 7.28 19.68
CA ILE A 71 -10.71 6.69 18.70
C ILE A 71 -10.03 6.58 17.33
N GLY A 72 -9.41 7.67 16.86
CA GLY A 72 -8.83 7.76 15.53
C GLY A 72 -7.56 6.92 15.34
N ILE A 73 -6.67 6.88 16.34
CA ILE A 73 -5.33 6.27 16.21
C ILE A 73 -5.13 5.12 17.20
N GLY A 74 -5.51 5.30 18.46
CA GLY A 74 -5.39 4.28 19.51
C GLY A 74 -4.33 4.59 20.56
N ALA A 75 -4.24 3.72 21.57
CA ALA A 75 -3.51 4.01 22.81
C ALA A 75 -1.97 3.88 22.71
N LYS A 76 -1.41 3.34 21.61
CA LYS A 76 0.03 3.17 21.49
C LYS A 76 0.72 4.53 21.32
N LYS A 77 1.69 4.84 22.22
CA LYS A 77 2.39 6.14 22.28
C LYS A 77 1.43 7.33 22.39
N LEU A 78 0.34 7.14 23.15
CA LEU A 78 -0.79 8.08 23.23
C LEU A 78 -0.37 9.50 23.57
N ALA A 79 0.47 9.68 24.60
CA ALA A 79 0.91 11.01 25.04
C ALA A 79 1.55 11.82 23.91
N ILE A 80 2.46 11.20 23.13
CA ILE A 80 3.14 11.87 22.01
C ILE A 80 2.13 12.23 20.91
N LYS A 81 1.21 11.32 20.60
CA LYS A 81 0.19 11.54 19.57
C LYS A 81 -0.80 12.64 19.95
N ILE A 82 -1.18 12.71 21.22
CA ILE A 82 -2.02 13.79 21.76
C ILE A 82 -1.28 15.13 21.71
N SER A 83 0.00 15.16 22.12
CA SER A 83 0.81 16.39 22.01
C SER A 83 0.91 16.88 20.57
N LEU A 84 1.13 15.97 19.60
CA LEU A 84 1.16 16.32 18.19
C LEU A 84 -0.18 16.82 17.67
N PHE A 85 -1.29 16.22 18.10
CA PHE A 85 -2.63 16.68 17.74
C PHE A 85 -2.87 18.12 18.19
N TYR A 86 -2.57 18.44 19.46
CA TYR A 86 -2.71 19.81 19.96
C TYR A 86 -1.72 20.80 19.33
N LEU A 87 -0.51 20.37 18.98
CA LEU A 87 0.43 21.21 18.24
C LEU A 87 -0.10 21.55 16.84
N LEU A 88 -0.71 20.59 16.15
CA LEU A 88 -1.35 20.82 14.86
C LEU A 88 -2.55 21.78 14.99
N GLU A 89 -3.40 21.58 16.00
CA GLU A 89 -4.54 22.46 16.28
C GLU A 89 -4.10 23.90 16.58
N LEU A 90 -3.11 24.07 17.46
CA LEU A 90 -2.56 25.37 17.82
C LEU A 90 -1.94 26.07 16.59
N SER A 91 -1.14 25.34 15.81
CA SER A 91 -0.48 25.87 14.62
C SER A 91 -1.49 26.32 13.58
N LEU A 92 -2.49 25.49 13.27
CA LEU A 92 -3.53 25.84 12.31
C LEU A 92 -4.36 27.03 12.78
N THR A 93 -4.76 27.05 14.06
CA THR A 93 -5.50 28.18 14.65
C THR A 93 -4.70 29.47 14.54
N GLY A 94 -3.40 29.41 14.86
CA GLY A 94 -2.48 30.55 14.73
C GLY A 94 -2.35 31.07 13.30
N ILE A 95 -2.23 30.18 12.31
CA ILE A 95 -2.20 30.54 10.88
C ILE A 95 -3.52 31.19 10.45
N VAL A 96 -4.66 30.55 10.75
CA VAL A 96 -5.98 31.06 10.37
C VAL A 96 -6.23 32.44 10.97
N ALA A 97 -5.88 32.64 12.25
CA ALA A 97 -6.03 33.91 12.93
C ALA A 97 -5.10 35.00 12.37
N SER A 98 -3.82 34.67 12.13
CA SER A 98 -2.81 35.64 11.67
C SER A 98 -3.09 36.14 10.26
N PHE A 99 -3.52 35.25 9.36
CA PHE A 99 -3.79 35.58 7.97
C PHE A 99 -5.26 35.90 7.69
N LYS A 100 -6.12 35.92 8.72
CA LYS A 100 -7.57 36.16 8.61
C LYS A 100 -8.23 35.27 7.54
N ILE A 101 -7.84 33.99 7.52
CA ILE A 101 -8.30 33.02 6.52
C ILE A 101 -9.79 32.76 6.73
N THR A 102 -10.59 32.91 5.68
CA THR A 102 -12.03 32.59 5.73
C THR A 102 -12.26 31.10 5.59
N GLY A 103 -13.42 30.62 6.06
CA GLY A 103 -13.76 29.19 6.00
C GLY A 103 -13.76 28.61 4.58
N LEU A 104 -14.06 29.41 3.56
CA LEU A 104 -14.03 28.96 2.16
C LEU A 104 -12.61 28.62 1.69
N TYR A 105 -11.62 29.47 2.01
CA TYR A 105 -10.22 29.19 1.67
C TYR A 105 -9.71 27.93 2.40
N LEU A 106 -10.13 27.74 3.65
CA LEU A 106 -9.78 26.56 4.44
C LEU A 106 -10.40 25.29 3.85
N LEU A 107 -11.65 25.37 3.38
CA LEU A 107 -12.31 24.26 2.66
C LEU A 107 -11.55 23.89 1.38
N ILE A 108 -11.15 24.87 0.57
CA ILE A 108 -10.35 24.64 -0.64
C ILE A 108 -9.03 23.95 -0.28
N ALA A 109 -8.35 24.41 0.77
CA ALA A 109 -7.10 23.80 1.24
C ALA A 109 -7.30 22.33 1.65
N ILE A 110 -8.39 22.02 2.38
CA ILE A 110 -8.74 20.65 2.77
C ILE A 110 -8.94 19.77 1.53
N VAL A 111 -9.69 20.24 0.53
CA VAL A 111 -9.91 19.49 -0.72
C VAL A 111 -8.60 19.19 -1.43
N ILE A 112 -7.70 20.19 -1.53
CA ILE A 112 -6.37 20.00 -2.14
C ILE A 112 -5.57 18.95 -1.38
N VAL A 113 -5.54 19.00 -0.04
CA VAL A 113 -4.81 18.02 0.77
C VAL A 113 -5.38 16.62 0.60
N ILE A 114 -6.70 16.46 0.56
CA ILE A 114 -7.35 15.15 0.32
C ILE A 114 -6.97 14.60 -1.05
N LEU A 115 -6.97 15.43 -2.10
CA LEU A 115 -6.53 15.01 -3.43
C LEU A 115 -5.07 14.53 -3.43
N LEU A 116 -4.17 15.22 -2.72
CA LEU A 116 -2.78 14.81 -2.58
C LEU A 116 -2.64 13.45 -1.87
N ILE A 117 -3.45 13.22 -0.82
CA ILE A 117 -3.50 11.94 -0.10
C ILE A 117 -3.93 10.79 -1.04
N ILE A 118 -4.94 11.03 -1.87
CA ILE A 118 -5.43 10.05 -2.86
C ILE A 118 -4.32 9.73 -3.87
N ILE A 119 -3.68 10.76 -4.45
CA ILE A 119 -2.59 10.59 -5.44
C ILE A 119 -1.42 9.81 -4.82
N GLN A 120 -1.03 10.12 -3.58
CA GLN A 120 0.05 9.41 -2.89
C GLN A 120 -0.28 7.92 -2.70
N SER A 121 -1.55 7.60 -2.43
CA SER A 121 -1.99 6.24 -2.17
C SER A 121 -1.89 5.36 -3.43
N PHE A 122 -2.33 5.86 -4.58
CA PHE A 122 -2.15 5.17 -5.88
C PHE A 122 -0.67 5.01 -6.27
N LYS A 123 0.18 6.01 -5.98
CA LYS A 123 1.62 5.89 -6.26
C LYS A 123 2.27 4.72 -5.52
N LYS A 124 1.92 4.48 -4.25
CA LYS A 124 2.52 3.39 -3.45
C LYS A 124 2.28 2.02 -4.07
N GLU A 125 1.07 1.77 -4.55
CA GLU A 125 0.71 0.50 -5.19
C GLU A 125 1.45 0.29 -6.51
N SER A 126 1.45 1.30 -7.39
CA SER A 126 2.17 1.20 -8.67
C SER A 126 3.69 1.00 -8.49
N ILE A 127 4.30 1.68 -7.51
CA ILE A 127 5.73 1.52 -7.19
C ILE A 127 6.00 0.11 -6.64
N PHE A 128 5.14 -0.42 -5.77
CA PHE A 128 5.31 -1.76 -5.21
C PHE A 128 5.27 -2.84 -6.30
N LEU A 129 4.28 -2.78 -7.20
CA LEU A 129 4.17 -3.71 -8.31
C LEU A 129 5.37 -3.63 -9.25
N ASN A 130 5.84 -2.41 -9.56
CA ASN A 130 7.01 -2.23 -10.42
C ASN A 130 8.31 -2.73 -9.77
N LYS A 131 8.44 -2.69 -8.44
CA LYS A 131 9.61 -3.25 -7.74
C LYS A 131 9.73 -4.77 -7.82
N LEU A 132 8.61 -5.46 -8.05
CA LEU A 132 8.57 -6.92 -8.18
C LEU A 132 8.62 -7.38 -9.64
N LYS A 133 8.63 -6.45 -10.61
CA LYS A 133 8.79 -6.76 -12.03
C LYS A 133 10.26 -6.80 -12.41
N TYR A 134 10.64 -7.84 -13.14
CA TYR A 134 11.98 -8.06 -13.64
C TYR A 134 11.93 -8.42 -15.12
N ASN A 135 12.87 -7.88 -15.90
CA ASN A 135 13.06 -8.35 -17.27
C ASN A 135 13.81 -9.67 -17.21
N VAL A 136 13.31 -10.67 -17.93
CA VAL A 136 13.97 -11.97 -18.05
C VAL A 136 14.05 -12.38 -19.51
N SER A 137 15.07 -13.15 -19.84
CA SER A 137 15.23 -13.73 -21.16
C SER A 137 15.37 -15.23 -21.02
N VAL A 138 14.53 -15.98 -21.73
CA VAL A 138 14.54 -17.43 -21.75
C VAL A 138 14.78 -17.91 -23.19
N THR A 139 15.67 -18.88 -23.33
CA THR A 139 15.97 -19.48 -24.64
C THR A 139 15.43 -20.89 -24.70
N PHE A 140 14.63 -21.16 -25.72
CA PHE A 140 14.10 -22.47 -26.04
C PHE A 140 14.44 -22.82 -27.48
N LEU A 141 15.04 -23.99 -27.70
CA LEU A 141 15.35 -24.50 -29.04
C LEU A 141 16.12 -23.46 -29.88
N GLY A 142 17.07 -22.77 -29.26
CA GLY A 142 17.87 -21.70 -29.87
C GLY A 142 17.15 -20.36 -30.10
N LYS A 143 15.85 -20.23 -29.78
CA LYS A 143 15.10 -18.97 -29.87
C LYS A 143 14.98 -18.31 -28.50
N SER A 144 15.44 -17.07 -28.41
CA SER A 144 15.39 -16.27 -27.18
C SER A 144 14.11 -15.43 -27.14
N HIS A 145 13.43 -15.45 -25.99
CA HIS A 145 12.22 -14.70 -25.70
C HIS A 145 12.48 -13.77 -24.51
N ASN A 146 12.20 -12.47 -24.68
CA ASN A 146 12.25 -11.49 -23.61
C ASN A 146 10.86 -11.39 -22.97
N LEU A 147 10.78 -11.62 -21.67
CA LEU A 147 9.55 -11.72 -20.89
C LEU A 147 9.57 -10.72 -19.74
N CYS A 148 8.39 -10.21 -19.38
CA CYS A 148 8.20 -9.52 -18.10
C CYS A 148 7.89 -10.56 -17.01
N GLY A 149 8.84 -10.78 -16.10
CA GLY A 149 8.71 -11.67 -14.96
C GLY A 149 8.24 -10.93 -13.72
N PHE A 150 7.25 -11.46 -13.01
CA PHE A 150 6.83 -10.97 -11.69
C PHE A 150 7.36 -11.88 -10.59
N LEU A 151 8.00 -11.31 -9.57
CA LEU A 151 8.47 -12.06 -8.42
C LEU A 151 7.30 -12.52 -7.56
N ASP A 152 6.97 -13.80 -7.68
CA ASP A 152 6.00 -14.46 -6.82
C ASP A 152 6.71 -14.97 -5.56
N THR A 153 6.57 -14.21 -4.48
CA THR A 153 7.13 -14.58 -3.16
C THR A 153 6.52 -15.85 -2.59
N GLY A 154 5.36 -16.32 -3.10
CA GLY A 154 4.74 -17.58 -2.72
C GLY A 154 5.28 -18.80 -3.49
N ASN A 155 5.96 -18.58 -4.63
CA ASN A 155 6.54 -19.66 -5.41
C ASN A 155 7.90 -20.09 -4.83
N LEU A 156 7.86 -21.14 -4.01
CA LEU A 156 9.01 -21.78 -3.37
C LEU A 156 9.40 -23.12 -4.01
N ILE A 157 8.78 -23.49 -5.12
CA ILE A 157 8.92 -24.83 -5.70
C ILE A 157 10.36 -25.03 -6.22
N THR A 158 11.02 -26.06 -5.75
CA THR A 158 12.34 -26.48 -6.22
C THR A 158 12.33 -27.95 -6.60
N VAL A 159 13.03 -28.30 -7.67
CA VAL A 159 13.19 -29.67 -8.13
C VAL A 159 14.67 -29.89 -8.39
N ASP A 160 15.25 -30.88 -7.71
CA ASP A 160 16.67 -31.21 -7.80
C ASP A 160 17.57 -29.96 -7.57
N ASN A 161 17.21 -29.16 -6.55
CA ASN A 161 17.80 -27.87 -6.18
C ASN A 161 17.74 -26.76 -7.23
N MET A 162 16.94 -26.95 -8.30
CA MET A 162 16.67 -25.91 -9.29
C MET A 162 15.29 -25.29 -9.03
N PRO A 163 15.18 -23.95 -8.95
CA PRO A 163 13.90 -23.27 -8.81
C PRO A 163 13.04 -23.45 -10.06
N VAL A 164 11.73 -23.65 -9.86
CA VAL A 164 10.74 -23.74 -10.93
C VAL A 164 10.10 -22.36 -11.13
N ILE A 165 10.19 -21.82 -12.36
CA ILE A 165 9.47 -20.62 -12.79
C ILE A 165 8.27 -21.00 -13.64
N PHE A 166 7.21 -20.20 -13.59
CA PHE A 166 6.04 -20.39 -14.43
C PHE A 166 6.08 -19.44 -15.60
N ILE A 167 5.87 -19.93 -16.82
CA ILE A 167 5.80 -19.11 -18.03
C ILE A 167 4.42 -19.28 -18.64
N ASN A 168 3.91 -18.20 -19.23
CA ASN A 168 2.61 -18.21 -19.88
C ASN A 168 2.54 -19.30 -20.98
N GLN A 169 1.43 -20.03 -21.02
CA GLN A 169 1.17 -21.11 -21.97
C GLN A 169 1.42 -20.72 -23.44
N LYS A 170 1.27 -19.44 -23.81
CA LYS A 170 1.53 -18.93 -25.16
C LYS A 170 2.97 -19.16 -25.67
N TYR A 171 3.92 -19.43 -24.78
CA TYR A 171 5.32 -19.73 -25.13
C TYR A 171 5.63 -21.23 -25.22
N TYR A 172 4.66 -22.09 -24.91
CA TYR A 172 4.83 -23.55 -24.98
C TYR A 172 5.03 -24.03 -26.41
N LYS A 173 5.86 -25.07 -26.57
CA LYS A 173 6.06 -25.82 -27.82
C LYS A 173 6.22 -27.29 -27.51
N ASP A 174 5.65 -28.16 -28.35
CA ASP A 174 5.67 -29.61 -28.15
C ASP A 174 7.08 -30.23 -28.17
N GLU A 175 8.03 -29.56 -28.84
CA GLU A 175 9.42 -30.01 -29.01
C GLU A 175 10.29 -29.80 -27.75
N LEU A 176 9.75 -29.23 -26.68
CA LEU A 176 10.49 -28.97 -25.44
C LEU A 176 10.81 -30.26 -24.69
N LYS A 177 12.06 -30.40 -24.26
CA LYS A 177 12.52 -31.56 -23.48
C LYS A 177 11.92 -31.53 -22.07
N ILE A 178 11.10 -32.54 -21.78
CA ILE A 178 10.59 -32.79 -20.43
C ILE A 178 11.76 -33.19 -19.54
N TYR A 179 11.90 -32.52 -18.42
CA TYR A 179 12.86 -32.84 -17.37
C TYR A 179 12.28 -33.82 -16.37
N LYS A 180 11.13 -33.46 -15.78
CA LYS A 180 10.49 -34.23 -14.70
C LYS A 180 9.03 -33.83 -14.57
N ILE A 181 8.19 -34.75 -14.11
CA ILE A 181 6.81 -34.47 -13.70
C ILE A 181 6.81 -34.46 -12.18
N ILE A 182 6.27 -33.40 -11.58
CA ILE A 182 6.15 -33.25 -10.13
C ILE A 182 4.69 -33.17 -9.73
N SER A 183 4.30 -33.84 -8.65
CA SER A 183 3.00 -33.62 -8.03
C SER A 183 3.12 -32.49 -7.02
N VAL A 184 2.39 -31.40 -7.23
CA VAL A 184 2.30 -30.27 -6.30
C VAL A 184 0.97 -30.35 -5.57
N LYS A 185 1.05 -30.47 -4.25
CA LYS A 185 -0.11 -30.50 -3.38
C LYS A 185 -0.60 -29.08 -3.12
N THR A 186 -1.73 -28.72 -3.71
CA THR A 186 -2.46 -27.51 -3.37
C THR A 186 -3.43 -27.80 -2.22
N ILE A 187 -3.98 -26.77 -1.58
CA ILE A 187 -4.88 -26.89 -0.40
C ILE A 187 -6.04 -27.86 -0.65
N ASN A 188 -6.53 -27.97 -1.90
CA ASN A 188 -7.69 -28.79 -2.24
C ASN A 188 -7.41 -29.94 -3.22
N ASN A 189 -6.27 -29.99 -3.93
CA ASN A 189 -5.98 -31.03 -4.92
C ASN A 189 -4.46 -31.24 -5.13
N GLU A 190 -4.07 -32.47 -5.46
CA GLU A 190 -2.76 -32.76 -6.03
C GLU A 190 -2.80 -32.50 -7.54
N LYS A 191 -1.91 -31.62 -8.02
CA LYS A 191 -1.82 -31.26 -9.43
C LYS A 191 -0.44 -31.64 -9.95
N GLU A 192 -0.40 -32.39 -11.03
CA GLU A 192 0.84 -32.69 -11.73
C GLU A 192 1.30 -31.50 -12.56
N ILE A 193 2.56 -31.14 -12.41
CA ILE A 193 3.23 -30.07 -13.14
C ILE A 193 4.39 -30.69 -13.91
N ILE A 194 4.39 -30.47 -15.22
CA ILE A 194 5.48 -30.91 -16.09
C ILE A 194 6.54 -29.81 -16.10
N CYS A 195 7.77 -30.17 -15.73
CA CYS A 195 8.92 -29.29 -15.74
C CYS A 195 9.77 -29.53 -16.99
N TYR A 196 10.19 -28.45 -17.63
CA TYR A 196 11.02 -28.43 -18.82
C TYR A 196 12.35 -27.72 -18.52
N THR A 197 13.42 -28.11 -19.22
CA THR A 197 14.71 -27.41 -19.17
C THR A 197 14.82 -26.41 -20.33
N PRO A 198 15.03 -25.10 -20.06
CA PRO A 198 15.43 -24.15 -21.10
C PRO A 198 16.89 -24.37 -21.51
N ASP A 199 17.27 -23.87 -22.68
CA ASP A 199 18.67 -23.81 -23.11
C ASP A 199 19.46 -22.82 -22.26
N SER A 200 18.85 -21.68 -21.93
CA SER A 200 19.41 -20.68 -21.02
C SER A 200 18.32 -19.80 -20.42
N PHE A 201 18.61 -19.27 -19.23
CA PHE A 201 17.76 -18.29 -18.55
C PHE A 201 18.62 -17.15 -17.98
N TYR A 202 18.20 -15.93 -18.26
CA TYR A 202 18.87 -14.70 -17.85
C TYR A 202 17.90 -13.81 -17.07
N LEU A 203 18.31 -13.42 -15.87
CA LEU A 203 17.64 -12.44 -15.04
C LEU A 203 18.37 -11.10 -15.14
N TYR A 204 17.64 -10.03 -15.46
CA TYR A 204 18.20 -8.68 -15.49
C TYR A 204 17.83 -7.94 -14.20
N LYS A 205 18.83 -7.71 -13.35
CA LYS A 205 18.67 -7.01 -12.06
C LYS A 205 19.75 -5.93 -11.96
N ASP A 206 19.37 -4.70 -11.64
CA ASP A 206 20.29 -3.56 -11.46
C ASP A 206 21.25 -3.37 -12.65
N ASN A 207 20.72 -3.48 -13.88
CA ASN A 207 21.46 -3.47 -15.15
C ASN A 207 22.52 -4.58 -15.33
N LYS A 208 22.54 -5.59 -14.46
CA LYS A 208 23.40 -6.77 -14.59
C LYS A 208 22.60 -7.94 -15.16
N LYS A 209 23.23 -8.67 -16.09
CA LYS A 209 22.73 -9.92 -16.63
C LYS A 209 23.23 -11.07 -15.76
N ILE A 210 22.33 -11.76 -15.07
CA ILE A 210 22.63 -12.87 -14.17
C ILE A 210 22.15 -14.17 -14.80
N ILE A 211 23.05 -15.14 -14.95
CA ILE A 211 22.72 -16.47 -15.46
C ILE A 211 22.23 -17.31 -14.28
N LYS A 212 21.04 -17.91 -14.38
CA LYS A 212 20.49 -18.81 -13.35
C LYS A 212 20.06 -20.12 -14.00
N LYS A 213 20.30 -21.23 -13.31
CA LYS A 213 19.74 -22.53 -13.66
C LYS A 213 18.34 -22.62 -13.08
N VAL A 214 17.36 -22.86 -13.95
CA VAL A 214 15.94 -22.88 -13.58
C VAL A 214 15.24 -23.98 -14.36
N LEU A 215 14.13 -24.46 -13.82
CA LEU A 215 13.17 -25.29 -14.54
C LEU A 215 11.93 -24.47 -14.86
N ILE A 216 11.24 -24.84 -15.93
CA ILE A 216 10.09 -24.09 -16.43
C ILE A 216 8.86 -24.97 -16.38
N ALA A 217 7.78 -24.43 -15.81
CA ALA A 217 6.45 -24.97 -15.94
C ALA A 217 5.59 -24.00 -16.75
N PHE A 218 4.66 -24.51 -17.56
CA PHE A 218 3.73 -23.67 -18.29
C PHE A 218 2.39 -23.57 -17.53
N ALA A 219 1.86 -22.36 -17.45
CA ALA A 219 0.59 -22.06 -16.80
C ALA A 219 -0.15 -20.94 -17.55
N ASP A 220 -1.46 -20.89 -17.40
CA ASP A 220 -2.24 -19.73 -17.83
C ASP A 220 -2.08 -18.61 -16.80
N LEU A 221 -1.34 -17.56 -17.19
CA LEU A 221 -1.02 -16.40 -16.35
C LEU A 221 -1.86 -15.17 -16.72
N GLY A 222 -2.85 -15.31 -17.61
CA GLY A 222 -3.58 -14.19 -18.17
C GLY A 222 -2.69 -13.25 -19.01
N ASN A 223 -3.06 -11.97 -19.09
CA ASN A 223 -2.38 -10.99 -19.96
C ASN A 223 -1.42 -10.04 -19.23
N GLU A 224 -1.40 -10.04 -17.90
CA GLU A 224 -0.63 -9.04 -17.13
C GLU A 224 0.85 -9.39 -17.00
N PHE A 225 1.19 -10.69 -16.98
CA PHE A 225 2.55 -11.16 -16.79
C PHE A 225 2.87 -12.31 -17.74
N ASP A 226 4.09 -12.32 -18.26
CA ASP A 226 4.57 -13.39 -19.13
C ASP A 226 5.18 -14.54 -18.32
N CYS A 227 5.66 -14.25 -17.11
CA CYS A 227 6.38 -15.19 -16.26
C CYS A 227 6.18 -14.88 -14.77
N LEU A 228 6.05 -15.91 -13.93
CA LEU A 228 6.15 -15.84 -12.48
C LEU A 228 7.49 -16.41 -12.04
N LEU A 229 8.29 -15.56 -11.39
CA LEU A 229 9.61 -15.87 -10.90
C LEU A 229 9.54 -16.50 -9.52
N ASN A 230 10.40 -17.50 -9.32
CA ASN A 230 10.55 -18.18 -8.05
C ASN A 230 11.34 -17.31 -7.06
N TYR A 231 10.92 -17.31 -5.79
CA TYR A 231 11.58 -16.55 -4.74
C TYR A 231 13.07 -16.90 -4.58
N ASN A 232 13.42 -18.17 -4.72
CA ASN A 232 14.78 -18.68 -4.52
C ASN A 232 15.78 -18.21 -5.60
N LEU A 233 15.32 -17.58 -6.69
CA LEU A 233 16.22 -16.99 -7.69
C LEU A 233 17.06 -15.83 -7.13
N PHE A 234 16.50 -15.14 -6.14
CA PHE A 234 17.05 -13.93 -5.55
C PHE A 234 17.81 -14.19 -4.25
N TYR A 235 17.72 -15.40 -3.71
CA TYR A 235 18.55 -15.87 -2.62
C TYR A 235 19.77 -16.58 -3.21
N GLU A 236 20.92 -15.93 -3.12
CA GLU A 236 22.19 -16.65 -3.18
C GLU A 236 22.29 -17.42 -1.87
N GLY A 237 22.00 -18.72 -1.92
CA GLY A 237 22.26 -19.61 -0.79
C GLY A 237 23.75 -19.65 -0.48
N GLY A 238 24.06 -19.79 0.81
CA GLY A 238 25.40 -19.85 1.39
C GLY A 238 26.34 -20.91 0.82
#